data_AF-A0A7X1B3D7-F1
#
_entry.id   AF-A0A7X1B3D7-F1
#
_cell.length_a   1.000
_cell.length_b   1.000
_cell.length_c   1.000
_cell.angle_alpha   90.00
_cell.angle_beta   90.00
_cell.angle_gamma   90.00
#
_symmetry.space_group_name_H-M   'P 1'
#
loop_
_entity.id
_entity.type
_entity.pdbx_description
1 polymer ?
#
loop_
_entity_poly.entity_id
_entity_poly.type
_entity_poly.pdbx_seq_one_letter_code
_entity_poly.pdbx_strand_id
1 'polypeptide(L)'
;MQTDPEANPKRQGAVEGDLRLFIAPSAEGDVAVLYRHRVPDAVEADGVLFQSPWRSERVDVVKRLSSAEIAVQKYSRRYEVEVAIPLADLGLDAVEGQTLRGDFGVIYGDAAGTINIFRNYWSNQATGLVNDVPGEIMLQPSLWSEIQFGGKSDEE
;
A
#
# COMPACT_ATOMS: atom_id res chain seq x y z
N MET A 1 0.01 -5.07 -0.35
CA MET A 1 -0.39 -6.29 -1.05
C MET A 1 0.86 -7.12 -1.31
N GLN A 2 0.69 -8.42 -1.52
CA GLN A 2 1.74 -9.31 -1.98
C GLN A 2 1.75 -9.41 -3.51
N THR A 3 2.93 -9.55 -4.09
CA THR A 3 3.12 -9.94 -5.50
C THR A 3 3.72 -11.34 -5.66
N ASP A 4 4.17 -11.96 -4.57
CA ASP A 4 4.58 -13.36 -4.53
C ASP A 4 3.40 -14.23 -4.03
N PRO A 5 2.83 -15.12 -4.87
CA PRO A 5 1.74 -16.01 -4.46
C PRO A 5 2.17 -17.10 -3.49
N GLU A 6 3.46 -17.46 -3.43
CA GLU A 6 4.00 -18.53 -2.58
C GLU A 6 4.31 -18.05 -1.15
N ALA A 7 4.26 -16.74 -0.91
CA ALA A 7 4.53 -16.16 0.39
C ALA A 7 3.53 -16.68 1.45
N ASN A 8 4.07 -17.22 2.55
CA ASN A 8 3.25 -17.78 3.64
C ASN A 8 2.18 -16.76 4.12
N PRO A 9 0.88 -17.09 4.04
CA PRO A 9 -0.20 -16.14 4.36
C PRO A 9 -0.30 -15.80 5.85
N LYS A 10 0.32 -16.58 6.73
CA LYS A 10 0.31 -16.36 8.19
C LYS A 10 1.54 -15.59 8.68
N ARG A 11 2.37 -15.07 7.78
CA ARG A 11 3.58 -14.29 8.12
C ARG A 11 3.21 -13.01 8.88
N GLN A 12 4.05 -12.65 9.85
CA GLN A 12 3.81 -11.51 10.74
C GLN A 12 4.44 -10.21 10.23
N GLY A 13 5.29 -10.27 9.21
CA GLY A 13 5.97 -9.12 8.65
C GLY A 13 6.16 -9.27 7.14
N ALA A 14 6.63 -8.20 6.52
CA ALA A 14 6.88 -8.15 5.09
C ALA A 14 7.97 -9.13 4.67
N VAL A 15 7.78 -9.74 3.51
CA VAL A 15 8.78 -10.53 2.78
C VAL A 15 8.99 -9.93 1.39
N GLU A 16 9.90 -10.52 0.62
CA GLU A 16 10.09 -10.14 -0.78
C GLU A 16 8.76 -10.17 -1.55
N GLY A 17 8.54 -9.19 -2.42
CA GLY A 17 7.28 -9.03 -3.16
C GLY A 17 6.16 -8.32 -2.39
N ASP A 18 6.34 -8.00 -1.10
CA ASP A 18 5.36 -7.20 -0.37
C ASP A 18 5.56 -5.69 -0.66
N LEU A 19 4.46 -5.03 -1.03
CA LEU A 19 4.44 -3.61 -1.35
C LEU A 19 3.26 -2.87 -0.72
N ARG A 20 3.41 -1.54 -0.61
CA ARG A 20 2.32 -0.61 -0.34
C ARG A 20 2.34 0.50 -1.38
N LEU A 21 1.16 0.76 -1.95
CA LEU A 21 0.91 1.98 -2.70
C LEU A 21 0.18 2.96 -1.80
N PHE A 22 0.68 4.20 -1.70
CA PHE A 22 0.08 5.27 -0.93
C PHE A 22 -0.29 6.43 -1.83
N ILE A 23 -1.53 6.90 -1.71
CA ILE A 23 -2.06 8.01 -2.48
C ILE A 23 -2.35 9.17 -1.52
N ALA A 24 -1.82 10.35 -1.82
CA ALA A 24 -2.02 11.52 -1.00
C ALA A 24 -2.04 12.82 -1.81
N PRO A 25 -2.78 13.84 -1.35
CA PRO A 25 -2.62 15.19 -1.89
C PRO A 25 -1.24 15.74 -1.53
N SER A 26 -0.62 16.47 -2.45
CA SER A 26 0.61 17.23 -2.22
C SER A 26 0.50 18.66 -2.75
N ALA A 27 1.50 19.50 -2.47
CA ALA A 27 1.56 20.86 -3.00
C ALA A 27 1.61 20.91 -4.54
N GLU A 28 2.09 19.84 -5.18
CA GLU A 28 2.25 19.73 -6.64
C GLU A 28 1.09 18.98 -7.31
N GLY A 29 0.04 18.64 -6.56
CA GLY A 29 -1.03 17.76 -6.99
C GLY A 29 -1.00 16.41 -6.27
N ASP A 30 -1.96 15.53 -6.58
CA ASP A 30 -2.03 14.21 -5.95
C ASP A 30 -0.82 13.34 -6.36
N VAL A 31 -0.31 12.54 -5.43
CA VAL A 31 0.88 11.71 -5.63
C VAL A 31 0.60 10.25 -5.30
N ALA A 32 1.23 9.36 -6.06
CA ALA A 32 1.35 7.95 -5.76
C ALA A 32 2.77 7.62 -5.33
N VAL A 33 2.92 7.03 -4.14
CA VAL A 33 4.22 6.61 -3.59
C VAL A 33 4.19 5.09 -3.38
N LEU A 34 5.12 4.41 -4.02
CA LEU A 34 5.34 2.98 -3.89
C LEU A 34 6.42 2.70 -2.85
N TYR A 35 6.08 1.87 -1.87
CA TYR A 35 6.96 1.34 -0.84
C TYR A 35 7.16 -0.15 -1.11
N ARG A 36 8.40 -0.60 -1.29
CA ARG A 36 8.74 -2.03 -1.42
C ARG A 36 9.61 -2.47 -0.25
N HIS A 37 9.23 -3.60 0.34
CA HIS A 37 9.94 -4.18 1.48
C HIS A 37 10.71 -5.42 1.05
N ARG A 38 11.85 -5.66 1.69
CA ARG A 38 12.70 -6.84 1.53
C ARG A 38 13.07 -7.08 0.06
N VAL A 39 13.48 -6.01 -0.63
CA VAL A 39 13.92 -6.09 -2.03
C VAL A 39 15.34 -6.66 -2.07
N PRO A 40 15.61 -7.77 -2.79
CA PRO A 40 16.96 -8.29 -2.95
C PRO A 40 17.89 -7.25 -3.56
N ASP A 41 19.12 -7.18 -3.05
CA ASP A 41 20.17 -6.28 -3.54
C ASP A 41 19.75 -4.79 -3.61
N ALA A 42 18.81 -4.38 -2.74
CA ALA A 42 18.33 -3.01 -2.70
C ALA A 42 19.46 -2.00 -2.47
N VAL A 43 19.46 -0.93 -3.27
CA VAL A 43 20.41 0.16 -3.13
C VAL A 43 20.07 0.95 -1.86
N GLU A 44 21.05 1.12 -0.97
CA GLU A 44 20.80 1.74 0.35
C GLU A 44 20.18 3.14 0.25
N ALA A 45 20.58 3.92 -0.77
CA ALA A 45 20.11 5.28 -1.02
C ALA A 45 18.64 5.37 -1.46
N ASP A 46 18.05 4.27 -1.94
CA ASP A 46 16.64 4.22 -2.34
C ASP A 46 15.70 3.91 -1.17
N GLY A 47 16.28 3.48 -0.04
CA GLY A 47 15.56 3.10 1.15
C GLY A 47 15.36 4.24 2.14
N VAL A 48 14.33 4.12 2.96
CA VAL A 48 14.01 5.07 4.03
C VAL A 48 13.84 4.31 5.34
N LEU A 49 14.51 4.80 6.39
CA LEU A 49 14.34 4.31 7.75
C LEU A 49 13.25 5.13 8.46
N PHE A 50 12.14 4.49 8.77
CA PHE A 50 11.09 5.07 9.60
C PHE A 50 11.38 4.73 11.06
N GLN A 51 11.62 5.73 11.90
CA GLN A 51 12.07 5.53 13.27
C GLN A 51 11.24 6.30 14.29
N SER A 52 11.08 5.68 15.46
CA SER A 52 10.55 6.29 16.67
C SER A 52 11.38 5.88 17.89
N PRO A 53 11.11 6.43 19.09
CA PRO A 53 11.81 6.03 20.30
C PRO A 53 11.70 4.53 20.63
N TRP A 54 10.65 3.84 20.15
CA TRP A 54 10.34 2.46 20.54
C TRP A 54 10.69 1.43 19.48
N ARG A 55 10.74 1.81 18.20
CA ARG A 55 10.92 0.89 17.07
C ARG A 55 11.44 1.60 15.83
N SER A 56 11.91 0.82 14.88
CA SER A 56 12.23 1.29 13.53
C SER A 56 11.79 0.27 12.50
N GLU A 57 11.43 0.72 11.30
CA GLU A 57 11.12 -0.10 10.15
C GLU A 57 11.83 0.48 8.93
N ARG A 58 12.62 -0.34 8.23
CA ARG A 58 13.25 0.05 6.97
C ARG A 58 12.38 -0.40 5.79
N VAL A 59 12.10 0.55 4.91
CA VAL A 59 11.58 0.29 3.56
C VAL A 59 12.75 0.38 2.60
N ASP A 60 12.92 -0.63 1.75
CA ASP A 60 14.13 -0.76 0.91
C ASP A 60 14.06 0.10 -0.34
N VAL A 61 12.85 0.34 -0.86
CA VAL A 61 12.63 1.27 -1.98
C VAL A 61 11.42 2.14 -1.70
N VAL A 62 11.59 3.46 -1.76
CA VAL A 62 10.51 4.45 -1.72
C VAL A 62 10.55 5.29 -2.98
N LYS A 63 9.53 5.16 -3.83
CA LYS A 63 9.51 5.80 -5.16
C LYS A 63 8.18 6.47 -5.45
N ARG A 64 8.23 7.72 -5.95
CA ARG A 64 7.06 8.37 -6.56
C ARG A 64 6.78 7.75 -7.93
N LEU A 65 5.56 7.29 -8.16
CA LEU A 65 5.13 6.75 -9.46
C LEU A 65 4.54 7.87 -10.31
N SER A 66 5.33 8.42 -11.22
CA SER A 66 4.86 9.45 -12.17
C SER A 66 3.95 8.90 -13.27
N SER A 67 3.96 7.57 -13.47
CA SER A 67 3.09 6.84 -14.38
C SER A 67 1.68 6.61 -13.82
N ALA A 68 1.46 6.89 -12.54
CA ALA A 68 0.15 6.77 -11.91
C ALA A 68 -0.79 7.87 -12.41
N GLU A 69 -1.97 7.48 -12.88
CA GLU A 69 -3.05 8.42 -13.17
C GLU A 69 -3.99 8.46 -11.97
N ILE A 70 -4.23 9.66 -11.45
CA ILE A 70 -5.02 9.88 -10.23
C ILE A 70 -6.08 10.93 -10.54
N ALA A 71 -7.34 10.59 -10.29
CA ALA A 71 -8.46 11.52 -10.37
C ALA A 71 -9.16 11.59 -9.01
N VAL A 72 -9.27 12.81 -8.47
CA VAL A 72 -9.96 13.07 -7.19
C VAL A 72 -11.14 13.99 -7.41
N GLN A 73 -12.34 13.50 -7.10
CA GLN A 73 -13.57 14.28 -7.13
C GLN A 73 -14.07 14.53 -5.71
N LYS A 74 -14.19 15.80 -5.32
CA LYS A 74 -14.65 16.21 -3.99
C LYS A 74 -16.10 16.69 -4.06
N TYR A 75 -16.91 16.23 -3.12
CA TYR A 75 -18.30 16.61 -2.92
C TYR A 75 -18.47 17.15 -1.50
N SER A 76 -19.65 17.67 -1.17
CA SER A 76 -19.90 18.30 0.14
C SER A 76 -19.66 17.41 1.36
N ARG A 77 -19.80 16.08 1.23
CA ARG A 77 -19.66 15.10 2.34
C ARG A 77 -18.94 13.81 1.97
N ARG A 78 -18.35 13.76 0.78
CA ARG A 78 -17.66 12.57 0.27
C ARG A 78 -16.60 12.99 -0.73
N TYR A 79 -15.70 12.07 -1.02
CA TYR A 79 -14.79 12.20 -2.15
C TYR A 79 -14.68 10.85 -2.84
N GLU A 80 -14.32 10.88 -4.11
CA GLU A 80 -14.00 9.71 -4.91
C GLU A 80 -12.53 9.85 -5.35
N VAL A 81 -11.78 8.76 -5.20
CA VAL A 81 -10.39 8.65 -5.70
C VAL A 81 -10.37 7.50 -6.67
N GLU A 82 -10.02 7.79 -7.91
CA GLU A 82 -9.78 6.80 -8.94
C GLU A 82 -8.28 6.79 -9.26
N VAL A 83 -7.70 5.59 -9.37
CA VAL A 83 -6.27 5.40 -9.56
C VAL A 83 -6.06 4.32 -10.61
N ALA A 84 -5.29 4.64 -11.65
CA ALA A 84 -4.80 3.68 -12.61
C ALA A 84 -3.26 3.57 -12.49
N ILE A 85 -2.79 2.33 -12.30
CA ILE A 85 -1.36 2.02 -12.13
C ILE A 85 -0.98 0.91 -13.13
N PRO A 86 0.09 1.08 -13.92
CA PRO A 86 0.63 -0.01 -14.72
C PRO A 86 1.07 -1.18 -13.83
N LEU A 87 0.68 -2.41 -14.16
CA LEU A 87 1.04 -3.60 -13.38
C LEU A 87 2.56 -3.77 -13.27
N ALA A 88 3.30 -3.42 -14.32
CA ALA A 88 4.77 -3.47 -14.33
C ALA A 88 5.41 -2.61 -13.23
N ASP A 89 4.80 -1.47 -12.86
CA ASP A 89 5.30 -0.64 -11.76
C ASP A 89 5.14 -1.33 -10.39
N LEU A 90 4.17 -2.22 -10.29
CA LEU A 90 3.96 -3.08 -9.11
C LEU A 90 4.85 -4.33 -9.15
N GLY A 91 5.56 -4.59 -10.25
CA GLY A 91 6.32 -5.83 -10.47
C GLY A 91 5.43 -7.03 -10.82
N LEU A 92 4.29 -6.78 -11.46
CA LEU A 92 3.36 -7.79 -11.93
C LEU A 92 3.29 -7.74 -13.46
N ASP A 93 3.40 -8.90 -14.11
CA ASP A 93 3.27 -8.99 -15.57
C ASP A 93 1.80 -9.12 -16.00
N ALA A 94 1.03 -9.89 -15.25
CA ALA A 94 -0.40 -10.08 -15.41
C ALA A 94 -1.02 -10.34 -14.04
N VAL A 95 -2.33 -10.11 -13.92
CA VAL A 95 -3.13 -10.48 -12.74
C VAL A 95 -4.36 -11.30 -13.10
N GLU A 96 -4.65 -11.46 -14.38
CA GLU A 96 -5.83 -12.18 -14.87
C GLU A 96 -5.89 -13.60 -14.30
N GLY A 97 -7.04 -13.97 -13.73
CA GLY A 97 -7.27 -15.28 -13.11
C GLY A 97 -6.48 -15.55 -11.83
N GLN A 98 -5.70 -14.60 -11.32
CA GLN A 98 -4.90 -14.78 -10.10
C GLN A 98 -5.67 -14.37 -8.85
N THR A 99 -5.30 -15.00 -7.74
CA THR A 99 -5.69 -14.58 -6.40
C THR A 99 -4.47 -14.04 -5.68
N LEU A 100 -4.46 -12.74 -5.40
CA LEU A 100 -3.42 -12.10 -4.59
C LEU A 100 -3.94 -11.85 -3.18
N ARG A 101 -3.04 -11.59 -2.24
CA ARG A 101 -3.44 -11.11 -0.90
C ARG A 101 -3.10 -9.66 -0.71
N GLY A 102 -4.02 -8.91 -0.15
CA GLY A 102 -3.81 -7.51 0.13
C GLY A 102 -4.88 -6.92 1.02
N ASP A 103 -4.75 -5.61 1.18
CA ASP A 103 -5.70 -4.79 1.87
C ASP A 103 -5.62 -3.39 1.28
N PHE A 104 -6.70 -2.64 1.41
CA PHE A 104 -6.78 -1.25 0.99
C PHE A 104 -7.66 -0.50 1.98
N GLY A 105 -7.43 0.80 2.09
CA GLY A 105 -8.11 1.58 3.09
C GLY A 105 -7.78 3.05 3.01
N VAL A 106 -8.41 3.79 3.91
CA VAL A 106 -8.30 5.23 4.04
C VAL A 106 -7.67 5.56 5.38
N ILE A 107 -6.66 6.41 5.34
CA ILE A 107 -6.09 7.05 6.52
C ILE A 107 -6.68 8.45 6.60
N TYR A 108 -7.31 8.76 7.73
CA TYR A 108 -7.88 10.08 8.00
C TYR A 108 -6.91 10.86 8.86
N GLY A 109 -6.51 12.03 8.36
CA GLY A 109 -5.79 13.03 9.14
C GLY A 109 -6.73 13.95 9.92
N ASP A 110 -6.20 14.67 10.90
CA ASP A 110 -6.89 15.81 11.49
C ASP A 110 -7.06 16.97 10.48
N ALA A 111 -7.82 18.00 10.86
CA ALA A 111 -8.09 19.14 10.00
C ALA A 111 -6.81 19.90 9.57
N ALA A 112 -5.74 19.79 10.37
CA ALA A 112 -4.43 20.37 10.07
C ALA A 112 -3.52 19.43 9.24
N GLY A 113 -3.95 18.19 8.96
CA GLY A 113 -3.15 17.19 8.24
C GLY A 113 -1.86 16.79 8.96
N THR A 114 -1.79 17.00 10.27
CA THR A 114 -0.59 16.84 11.10
C THR A 114 -0.57 15.50 11.83
N ILE A 115 -1.74 14.94 12.17
CA ILE A 115 -1.84 13.64 12.85
C ILE A 115 -2.84 12.72 12.17
N ASN A 116 -2.55 11.42 12.16
CA ASN A 116 -3.49 10.39 11.76
C ASN A 116 -4.49 10.14 12.90
N ILE A 117 -5.76 10.38 12.66
CA ILE A 117 -6.84 10.26 13.66
C ILE A 117 -7.64 8.97 13.53
N PHE A 118 -7.62 8.35 12.34
CA PHE A 118 -8.37 7.12 12.09
C PHE A 118 -7.83 6.38 10.87
N ARG A 119 -7.90 5.04 10.90
CA ARG A 119 -7.64 4.19 9.73
C ARG A 119 -8.82 3.26 9.54
N ASN A 120 -9.32 3.19 8.32
CA ASN A 120 -10.34 2.25 7.93
C ASN A 120 -9.81 1.38 6.80
N TYR A 121 -9.60 0.09 7.07
CA TYR A 121 -9.17 -0.88 6.08
C TYR A 121 -10.29 -1.85 5.76
N TRP A 122 -10.27 -2.38 4.55
CA TRP A 122 -11.25 -3.34 4.09
C TRP A 122 -11.17 -4.66 4.86
N SER A 123 -9.96 -5.22 5.01
CA SER A 123 -9.73 -6.49 5.70
C SER A 123 -9.28 -6.30 7.15
N ASN A 124 -8.25 -5.48 7.37
CA ASN A 124 -7.62 -5.35 8.68
C ASN A 124 -8.49 -4.61 9.69
N GLN A 125 -9.09 -5.36 10.62
CA GLN A 125 -9.93 -4.82 11.71
C GLN A 125 -9.12 -4.33 12.92
N ALA A 126 -7.79 -4.37 12.89
CA ALA A 126 -6.95 -3.81 13.94
C ALA A 126 -6.89 -2.27 13.83
N THR A 127 -7.98 -1.60 14.22
CA THR A 127 -8.12 -0.14 14.17
C THR A 127 -7.48 0.60 15.35
N GLY A 128 -6.88 -0.14 16.30
CA GLY A 128 -6.21 0.43 17.47
C GLY A 128 -5.02 1.28 17.04
N LEU A 129 -5.20 2.61 17.02
CA LEU A 129 -4.14 3.55 16.73
C LEU A 129 -3.11 3.55 17.86
N VAL A 130 -1.92 3.01 17.56
CA VAL A 130 -0.69 3.46 18.22
C VAL A 130 -0.05 4.45 17.24
N ASN A 131 -0.08 5.74 17.61
CA ASN A 131 0.52 6.84 16.85
C ASN A 131 2.04 6.70 16.84
N ASP A 132 2.53 5.78 16.02
CA ASP A 132 3.94 5.54 15.88
C ASP A 132 4.32 5.37 14.40
N VAL A 133 5.24 6.21 13.91
CA VAL A 133 5.66 6.30 12.50
C VAL A 133 6.04 4.93 11.91
N PRO A 134 6.81 4.07 12.62
CA PRO A 134 7.12 2.73 12.12
C PRO A 134 5.88 1.82 12.18
N GLY A 135 4.96 2.06 13.13
CA GLY A 135 3.62 1.45 13.22
C GLY A 135 2.81 1.60 11.95
N GLU A 136 2.91 2.78 11.34
CA GLU A 136 2.12 3.11 10.16
C GLU A 136 2.65 2.42 8.92
N ILE A 137 3.98 2.36 8.75
CA ILE A 137 4.61 1.81 7.54
C ILE A 137 4.75 0.29 7.54
N MET A 138 4.78 -0.35 8.72
CA MET A 138 4.87 -1.81 8.80
C MET A 138 3.67 -2.49 8.14
N LEU A 139 3.96 -3.51 7.33
CA LEU A 139 2.94 -4.36 6.74
C LEU A 139 2.54 -5.45 7.73
N GLN A 140 1.25 -5.81 7.73
CA GLN A 140 0.68 -6.89 8.54
C GLN A 140 0.04 -7.94 7.61
N PRO A 141 0.83 -8.76 6.89
CA PRO A 141 0.28 -9.63 5.85
C PRO A 141 -0.69 -10.69 6.37
N SER A 142 -0.54 -11.10 7.63
CA SER A 142 -1.48 -12.00 8.33
C SER A 142 -2.91 -11.44 8.45
N LEU A 143 -3.09 -10.13 8.26
CA LEU A 143 -4.39 -9.45 8.31
C LEU A 143 -4.92 -9.07 6.92
N TRP A 144 -4.25 -9.50 5.84
CA TRP A 144 -4.71 -9.31 4.47
C TRP A 144 -5.74 -10.37 4.04
N SER A 145 -6.67 -9.96 3.19
CA SER A 145 -7.66 -10.82 2.54
C SER A 145 -7.27 -11.14 1.11
N GLU A 146 -7.98 -12.09 0.51
CA GLU A 146 -7.81 -12.50 -0.89
C GLU A 146 -8.51 -11.51 -1.84
N ILE A 147 -7.79 -11.12 -2.89
CA ILE A 147 -8.26 -10.29 -3.99
C ILE A 147 -8.22 -11.17 -5.23
N GLN A 148 -9.40 -11.56 -5.70
CA GLN A 148 -9.55 -12.37 -6.90
C GLN A 148 -9.68 -11.46 -8.11
N PHE A 149 -8.76 -11.61 -9.06
CA PHE A 149 -8.85 -10.96 -10.36
C PHE A 149 -9.58 -11.89 -11.31
N GLY A 150 -10.61 -11.37 -11.97
CA GLY A 150 -11.36 -12.13 -12.97
C GLY A 150 -10.45 -12.65 -14.07
N GLY A 151 -10.77 -13.85 -14.59
CA GLY A 151 -10.26 -14.32 -15.87
C GLY A 151 -11.23 -13.97 -16.99
N LYS A 152 -10.77 -13.94 -18.24
CA LYS A 152 -11.70 -14.05 -19.38
C LYS A 152 -12.54 -15.31 -19.19
N SER A 153 -13.85 -15.13 -19.16
CA SER A 153 -14.79 -16.21 -19.41
C SER A 153 -14.62 -16.60 -20.87
N ASP A 154 -14.27 -17.86 -21.14
CA ASP A 154 -14.47 -18.43 -22.46
C ASP A 154 -15.99 -18.47 -22.71
N GLU A 155 -16.52 -17.44 -23.37
CA GLU A 155 -17.85 -17.52 -23.98
C GLU A 155 -17.71 -18.41 -25.23
N GLU A 156 -18.17 -19.67 -25.11
CA GLU A 156 -18.46 -20.58 -26.23
C GLU A 156 -19.71 -20.14 -27.01
#